data_AF-A0A924Y4Z0-F1
#
_entry.id   AF-A0A924Y4Z0-F1
#
_cell.length_a   1.000
_cell.length_b   1.000
_cell.length_c   1.000
_cell.angle_alpha   90.00
_cell.angle_beta   90.00
_cell.angle_gamma   90.00
#
_symmetry.space_group_name_H-M   'P 1'
#
loop_
_entity.id
_entity.type
_entity.pdbx_description
1 polymer ?
#
loop_
_entity_poly.entity_id
_entity_poly.type
_entity_poly.pdbx_seq_one_letter_code
_entity_poly.pdbx_strand_id
1 'polypeptide(L)'
;MDAAPPCCIYLLGGLRVEVGNDVVTRFRTQKTGALLAYLALHVQRAHSREELADLLWPDIDPEAARANLRSALSSLRRQIEPPASVASGSVLVTRGRFEVYLNAASVGVDAVRFDRAIQSANRATTPNATPPTRWKSVLCSPRAGVENKKRRSFSGRRRR
;
A
#
# COMPACT_ATOMS: atom_id res chain seq x y z
N MET A 1 -23.37 2.25 1.03
CA MET A 1 -22.47 1.11 0.74
C MET A 1 -21.24 1.70 0.09
N ASP A 2 -20.21 2.03 0.89
CA ASP A 2 -18.95 2.54 0.35
C ASP A 2 -18.31 1.43 -0.47
N ALA A 3 -18.38 1.54 -1.80
CA ALA A 3 -17.63 0.67 -2.68
C ALA A 3 -16.15 0.80 -2.30
N ALA A 4 -15.49 -0.34 -2.06
CA ALA A 4 -14.06 -0.33 -1.77
C ALA A 4 -13.33 0.37 -2.94
N PRO A 5 -12.37 1.25 -2.66
CA PRO A 5 -11.68 1.97 -3.72
C PRO A 5 -10.99 0.98 -4.66
N PRO A 6 -10.98 1.24 -5.97
CA PRO A 6 -10.43 0.33 -6.97
C PRO A 6 -8.94 0.06 -6.80
N CYS A 7 -8.22 0.92 -6.07
CA CYS A 7 -6.83 0.76 -5.70
C CYS A 7 -6.67 0.91 -4.16
N CYS A 8 -6.03 -0.06 -3.52
CA CYS A 8 -5.68 -0.02 -2.11
C CYS A 8 -4.14 -0.06 -1.94
N ILE A 9 -3.59 0.91 -1.23
CA ILE A 9 -2.16 1.01 -0.91
C ILE A 9 -1.96 0.71 0.56
N TYR A 10 -1.04 -0.20 0.84
CA TYR A 10 -0.64 -0.63 2.16
C TYR A 10 0.79 -0.16 2.44
N LEU A 11 0.97 0.55 3.54
CA LEU A 11 2.25 1.09 3.99
C LEU A 11 2.69 0.47 5.32
N LEU A 12 1.75 -0.09 6.11
CA LEU A 12 2.01 -0.64 7.42
C LEU A 12 2.48 -2.11 7.30
N GLY A 13 3.77 -2.34 7.50
CA GLY A 13 4.41 -3.67 7.41
C GLY A 13 5.11 -3.96 6.08
N GLY A 14 4.93 -3.10 5.08
CA GLY A 14 5.61 -3.17 3.79
C GLY A 14 4.77 -2.55 2.67
N LEU A 15 5.44 -1.94 1.68
CA LEU A 15 4.74 -1.31 0.56
C LEU A 15 4.11 -2.36 -0.35
N ARG A 16 2.78 -2.36 -0.41
CA ARG A 16 1.97 -3.23 -1.26
C ARG A 16 0.81 -2.43 -1.86
N VAL A 17 0.45 -2.76 -3.10
CA VAL A 17 -0.68 -2.16 -3.80
C VAL A 17 -1.59 -3.28 -4.31
N GLU A 18 -2.88 -3.13 -4.11
CA GLU A 18 -3.91 -4.04 -4.62
C GLU A 18 -4.80 -3.25 -5.59
N VAL A 19 -4.88 -3.70 -6.85
CA VAL A 19 -5.69 -3.06 -7.90
C VAL A 19 -6.50 -4.15 -8.59
N GLY A 20 -7.82 -4.12 -8.42
CA GLY A 20 -8.67 -5.24 -8.84
C GLY A 20 -8.22 -6.55 -8.19
N ASN A 21 -7.77 -7.52 -9.00
CA ASN A 21 -7.28 -8.82 -8.53
C ASN A 21 -5.74 -8.90 -8.46
N ASP A 22 -5.04 -7.86 -8.91
CA ASP A 22 -3.59 -7.85 -8.99
C ASP A 22 -2.97 -7.27 -7.72
N VAL A 23 -1.87 -7.88 -7.29
CA VAL A 23 -1.10 -7.45 -6.11
C VAL A 23 0.32 -7.09 -6.53
N VAL A 24 0.69 -5.83 -6.34
CA VAL A 24 2.03 -5.31 -6.60
C VAL A 24 2.78 -5.13 -5.30
N THR A 25 3.84 -5.92 -5.13
CA THR A 25 4.78 -5.83 -4.01
C THR A 25 6.22 -5.52 -4.45
N ARG A 26 6.49 -5.58 -5.76
CA ARG A 26 7.81 -5.35 -6.34
C ARG A 26 7.75 -4.17 -7.30
N PHE A 27 8.52 -3.13 -6.96
CA PHE A 27 8.68 -1.95 -7.79
C PHE A 27 9.97 -2.03 -8.57
N ARG A 28 10.03 -1.34 -9.71
CA ARG A 28 11.22 -1.35 -10.59
C ARG A 28 12.49 -0.91 -9.86
N THR A 29 12.36 0.06 -8.96
CA THR A 29 13.44 0.52 -8.09
C THR A 29 12.88 0.85 -6.71
N GLN A 30 13.74 0.92 -5.69
CA GLN A 30 13.36 1.38 -4.37
C GLN A 30 12.79 2.81 -4.40
N LYS A 31 13.38 3.71 -5.20
CA LYS A 31 12.89 5.10 -5.36
C LYS A 31 11.52 5.17 -6.04
N THR A 32 11.19 4.23 -6.93
CA THR A 32 9.84 4.11 -7.50
C THR A 32 8.80 3.74 -6.43
N GLY A 33 9.13 2.82 -5.52
CA GLY A 33 8.28 2.50 -4.37
C GLY A 33 8.16 3.67 -3.40
N ALA A 34 9.28 4.32 -3.08
CA ALA A 34 9.31 5.50 -2.21
C ALA A 34 8.45 6.65 -2.75
N LEU A 35 8.50 6.91 -4.07
CA LEU A 35 7.62 7.88 -4.73
C LEU A 35 6.15 7.58 -4.48
N LEU A 36 5.73 6.33 -4.67
CA LEU A 36 4.35 5.94 -4.45
C LEU A 36 3.94 6.09 -2.97
N ALA A 37 4.80 5.64 -2.05
CA ALA A 37 4.55 5.76 -0.62
C ALA A 37 4.40 7.23 -0.20
N TYR A 38 5.27 8.12 -0.71
CA TYR A 38 5.20 9.54 -0.44
C TYR A 38 3.89 10.16 -0.93
N LEU A 39 3.49 9.87 -2.18
CA LEU A 39 2.22 10.34 -2.73
C LEU A 39 1.00 9.77 -1.97
N ALA A 40 1.08 8.52 -1.49
CA ALA A 40 0.00 7.89 -0.73
C ALA A 40 -0.19 8.53 0.65
N LEU A 41 0.91 8.88 1.34
CA LEU A 41 0.84 9.62 2.60
C LEU A 41 0.25 11.02 2.41
N HIS A 42 0.47 11.63 1.25
CA HIS A 42 -0.02 12.97 0.90
C HIS A 42 -1.14 12.94 -0.15
N VAL A 43 -2.01 11.94 -0.10
CA VAL A 43 -3.06 11.69 -1.12
C VAL A 43 -4.02 12.88 -1.37
N GLN A 44 -4.08 13.85 -0.45
CA GLN A 44 -4.92 15.05 -0.58
C GLN A 44 -4.19 16.24 -1.22
N ARG A 45 -2.92 16.10 -1.61
CA ARG A 45 -2.08 17.19 -2.11
C ARG A 45 -1.55 16.89 -3.51
N ALA A 46 -1.50 17.94 -4.34
CA ALA A 46 -0.73 17.94 -5.57
C ALA A 46 0.73 18.34 -5.31
N HIS A 47 1.65 17.61 -5.92
CA HIS A 47 3.09 17.83 -5.78
C HIS A 47 3.69 18.25 -7.11
N SER A 48 4.63 19.19 -7.07
CA SER A 48 5.38 19.56 -8.26
C SER A 48 6.38 18.45 -8.62
N ARG A 49 6.68 18.30 -9.91
CA ARG A 49 7.69 17.35 -10.37
C ARG A 49 9.10 17.72 -9.90
N GLU A 50 9.36 19.01 -9.70
CA GLU A 50 10.63 19.50 -9.17
C GLU A 50 10.78 19.08 -7.71
N GLU A 51 9.76 19.33 -6.87
CA GLU A 51 9.72 18.89 -5.46
C GLU A 51 9.97 17.38 -5.33
N LEU A 52 9.29 16.57 -6.15
CA LEU A 52 9.45 15.11 -6.12
C LEU A 52 10.81 14.65 -6.63
N ALA A 53 11.39 15.35 -7.60
CA ALA A 53 12.70 15.03 -8.14
C ALA A 53 13.79 15.32 -7.10
N ASP A 54 13.76 16.50 -6.49
CA ASP A 54 14.72 16.94 -5.48
C ASP A 54 14.62 16.10 -4.21
N LEU A 55 13.40 15.75 -3.79
CA LEU A 55 13.17 14.90 -2.61
C LEU A 55 13.77 13.49 -2.79
N LEU A 56 13.58 12.88 -3.96
CA LEU A 56 13.94 11.48 -4.18
C LEU A 56 15.36 11.33 -4.75
N TRP A 57 15.89 12.31 -5.47
CA TRP A 57 17.22 12.27 -6.09
C TRP A 57 18.00 13.58 -5.83
N PRO A 58 18.31 13.91 -4.56
CA PRO A 58 18.98 15.17 -4.22
C PRO A 58 20.45 15.23 -4.71
N ASP A 59 21.10 14.08 -4.86
CA ASP A 59 22.56 14.00 -5.07
C ASP A 59 22.99 13.98 -6.55
N ILE A 60 22.09 14.25 -7.48
CA ILE A 60 22.38 14.19 -8.93
C ILE A 60 21.94 15.47 -9.64
N ASP A 61 22.42 15.64 -10.87
CA ASP A 61 22.02 16.77 -11.72
C ASP A 61 20.49 16.88 -11.86
N PRO A 62 19.91 18.10 -11.77
CA PRO A 62 18.46 18.30 -11.84
C PRO A 62 17.79 17.76 -13.10
N GLU A 63 18.46 17.74 -14.26
CA GLU A 63 17.92 17.15 -15.49
C GLU A 63 17.85 15.63 -15.37
N ALA A 64 18.90 15.01 -14.82
CA ALA A 64 18.93 13.58 -14.53
C ALA A 64 17.85 13.17 -13.51
N ALA A 65 17.64 13.98 -12.46
CA ALA A 65 16.58 13.77 -11.48
C ALA A 65 15.18 13.81 -12.13
N ARG A 66 14.90 14.80 -12.98
CA ARG A 66 13.64 14.92 -13.73
C ARG A 66 13.42 13.77 -14.70
N ALA A 67 14.49 13.29 -15.36
CA ALA A 67 14.43 12.10 -16.23
C ALA A 67 14.10 10.83 -15.43
N ASN A 68 14.74 10.62 -14.28
CA ASN A 68 14.47 9.51 -13.38
C ASN A 68 13.03 9.54 -12.86
N LEU A 69 12.53 10.71 -12.45
CA LEU A 69 11.14 10.88 -12.04
C LEU A 69 10.16 10.50 -13.16
N ARG A 70 10.43 10.92 -14.41
CA ARG A 70 9.59 10.54 -15.56
C ARG A 70 9.55 9.02 -15.74
N SER A 71 10.69 8.36 -15.62
CA SER A 71 10.80 6.90 -15.72
C SER A 71 10.06 6.19 -14.58
N ALA A 72 10.19 6.69 -13.35
CA ALA A 72 9.49 6.18 -12.18
C ALA A 72 7.97 6.31 -12.30
N LEU A 73 7.46 7.48 -12.70
CA LEU A 73 6.03 7.71 -12.92
C LEU A 73 5.47 6.84 -14.04
N SER A 74 6.22 6.69 -15.15
CA SER A 74 5.84 5.77 -16.22
C SER A 74 5.76 4.32 -15.73
N SER A 75 6.71 3.89 -14.88
CA SER A 75 6.67 2.56 -14.26
C SER A 75 5.49 2.39 -13.32
N LEU A 76 5.18 3.39 -12.50
CA LEU A 76 4.04 3.35 -11.59
C LEU A 76 2.73 3.24 -12.37
N ARG A 77 2.51 4.06 -13.41
CA ARG A 77 1.28 3.98 -14.22
C ARG A 77 1.05 2.58 -14.78
N ARG A 78 2.10 1.89 -15.23
CA ARG A 78 1.97 0.51 -15.72
C ARG A 78 1.64 -0.52 -14.63
N GLN A 79 1.97 -0.23 -13.37
CA GLN A 79 1.82 -1.16 -12.25
C GLN A 79 0.55 -0.94 -11.46
N ILE A 80 0.07 0.30 -11.35
CA ILE A 80 -1.00 0.66 -10.40
C ILE A 80 -2.27 1.23 -11.06
N GLU A 81 -2.23 1.51 -12.37
CA GLU A 81 -3.48 1.84 -13.07
C GLU A 81 -4.26 0.55 -13.32
N PRO A 82 -5.60 0.58 -13.20
CA PRO A 82 -6.43 -0.57 -13.53
C PRO A 82 -6.22 -0.98 -15.01
N PRO A 83 -6.41 -2.27 -15.34
CA PRO A 83 -6.42 -2.71 -16.73
C PRO A 83 -7.48 -1.95 -17.55
N ALA A 84 -7.30 -1.97 -18.87
CA ALA A 84 -7.86 -1.09 -19.92
C ALA A 84 -9.38 -0.75 -19.94
N SER A 85 -10.19 -1.21 -18.99
CA SER A 85 -11.59 -0.81 -18.80
C SER A 85 -11.78 0.53 -18.08
N VAL A 86 -10.73 1.05 -17.42
CA VAL A 86 -10.73 2.38 -16.80
C VAL A 86 -9.74 3.28 -17.52
N ALA A 87 -10.15 4.52 -17.83
CA ALA A 87 -9.29 5.49 -18.50
C ALA A 87 -7.96 5.64 -17.73
N SER A 88 -6.84 5.61 -18.45
CA SER A 88 -5.51 5.83 -17.87
C SER A 88 -5.46 7.16 -17.10
N GLY A 89 -4.89 7.15 -15.90
CA GLY A 89 -4.85 8.32 -15.01
C GLY A 89 -6.00 8.35 -14.01
N SER A 90 -6.60 7.20 -13.72
CA SER A 90 -7.66 7.06 -12.71
C SER A 90 -7.09 7.05 -11.29
N VAL A 91 -5.87 6.52 -11.13
CA VAL A 91 -5.16 6.38 -9.84
C VAL A 91 -4.06 7.43 -9.73
N LEU A 92 -3.15 7.50 -10.70
CA LEU A 92 -2.04 8.44 -10.72
C LEU A 92 -2.29 9.54 -11.76
N VAL A 93 -2.69 10.70 -11.27
CA VAL A 93 -3.06 11.84 -12.10
C VAL A 93 -1.85 12.75 -12.31
N THR A 94 -1.70 13.25 -13.52
CA THR A 94 -0.77 14.35 -13.82
C THR A 94 -1.50 15.48 -14.49
N ARG A 95 -1.48 16.65 -13.84
CA ARG A 95 -2.10 17.87 -14.37
C ARG A 95 -1.05 18.68 -15.11
N GLY A 96 -1.21 18.77 -16.42
CA GLY A 96 -0.23 19.41 -17.29
C GLY A 96 1.15 18.76 -17.20
N ARG A 97 2.21 19.58 -17.23
CA ARG A 97 3.60 19.11 -17.16
C ARG A 97 4.22 19.20 -15.76
N PHE A 98 3.49 19.72 -14.76
CA PHE A 98 4.11 20.18 -13.51
C PHE A 98 3.63 19.44 -12.28
N GLU A 99 2.38 18.98 -12.24
CA GLU A 99 1.79 18.41 -11.03
C GLU A 99 1.57 16.91 -11.14
N VAL A 100 1.77 16.23 -10.02
CA VAL A 100 1.53 14.79 -9.83
C VAL A 100 0.76 14.59 -8.53
N TYR A 101 -0.30 13.79 -8.57
CA TYR A 101 -1.06 13.40 -7.39
C TYR A 101 -1.75 12.06 -7.57
N LEU A 102 -2.17 11.46 -6.46
CA LEU A 102 -3.06 10.32 -6.47
C LEU A 102 -4.51 10.80 -6.40
N ASN A 103 -5.40 10.19 -7.19
CA ASN A 103 -6.82 10.47 -7.10
C ASN A 103 -7.38 9.87 -5.81
N ALA A 104 -7.62 10.71 -4.82
CA ALA A 104 -8.13 10.29 -3.51
C ALA A 104 -9.46 9.54 -3.56
N ALA A 105 -10.30 9.76 -4.59
CA ALA A 105 -11.56 9.05 -4.75
C ALA A 105 -11.35 7.59 -5.19
N SER A 106 -10.22 7.30 -5.84
CA SER A 106 -9.91 5.98 -6.40
C SER A 106 -8.91 5.19 -5.57
N VAL A 107 -8.32 5.80 -4.53
CA VAL A 107 -7.22 5.23 -3.75
C VAL A 107 -7.55 5.19 -2.26
N GLY A 108 -7.53 3.99 -1.70
CA GLY A 108 -7.50 3.77 -0.25
C GLY A 108 -6.07 3.63 0.25
N VAL A 109 -5.74 4.24 1.39
CA VAL A 109 -4.42 4.10 2.04
C VAL A 109 -4.63 3.63 3.49
N ASP A 110 -4.00 2.51 3.86
CA ASP A 110 -4.16 1.92 5.20
C ASP A 110 -3.70 2.86 6.33
N ALA A 111 -2.59 3.58 6.14
CA ALA A 111 -2.07 4.56 7.10
C ALA A 111 -3.07 5.70 7.35
N VAL A 112 -3.74 6.18 6.29
CA VAL A 112 -4.77 7.22 6.41
C VAL A 112 -6.02 6.69 7.12
N ARG A 113 -6.41 5.44 6.84
CA ARG A 113 -7.52 4.77 7.55
C ARG A 113 -7.20 4.57 9.04
N PHE A 114 -5.98 4.17 9.34
CA PHE A 114 -5.49 4.00 10.70
C PHE A 114 -5.52 5.32 11.47
N ASP A 115 -4.95 6.39 10.90
CA ASP A 115 -4.95 7.71 11.53
C ASP A 115 -6.38 8.22 11.81
N ARG A 116 -7.29 8.08 10.84
CA ARG A 116 -8.72 8.41 11.04
C ARG A 116 -9.35 7.61 12.19
N ALA A 117 -9.05 6.32 12.30
CA ALA A 117 -9.59 5.48 13.38
C ALA A 117 -9.11 5.95 14.76
N ILE A 118 -7.83 6.32 14.88
CA ILE A 118 -7.27 6.88 16.13
C ILE A 118 -7.95 8.21 16.47
N GLN A 119 -8.13 9.11 15.50
CA GLN A 119 -8.83 10.38 15.72
C GLN A 119 -10.28 10.18 16.17
N SER A 120 -11.00 9.23 15.56
CA SER A 120 -12.36 8.88 15.96
C SER A 120 -12.41 8.33 17.39
N ALA A 121 -11.47 7.45 17.75
CA ALA A 121 -11.39 6.90 19.11
C ALA A 121 -11.11 7.98 20.16
N ASN A 122 -10.20 8.92 19.86
CA ASN A 122 -9.88 10.04 20.74
C ASN A 122 -11.09 10.97 20.97
N ARG A 123 -11.92 11.19 19.94
CA ARG A 123 -13.14 12.01 20.05
C ARG A 123 -14.28 11.31 20.79
N ALA A 124 -14.39 9.99 20.65
CA ALA A 124 -15.40 9.18 21.34
C ALA A 124 -15.06 8.93 22.81
N THR A 125 -13.79 9.08 23.20
CA THR A 125 -13.36 8.94 24.58
C THR A 125 -13.87 10.13 25.39
N THR A 126 -14.98 9.93 26.09
CA THR A 126 -15.41 10.82 27.17
C THR A 126 -14.30 10.87 28.22
N PRO A 127 -13.96 12.02 28.83
CA PRO A 127 -12.85 12.14 29.79
C PRO A 127 -12.96 11.27 31.07
N ASN A 128 -13.99 10.42 31.20
CA ASN A 128 -14.18 9.46 32.30
C ASN A 128 -14.45 8.01 31.82
N ALA A 129 -14.13 7.68 30.57
CA ALA A 129 -14.26 6.31 30.09
C ALA A 129 -13.07 5.46 30.57
N THR A 130 -13.30 4.59 31.54
CA THR A 130 -12.35 3.56 31.97
C THR A 130 -11.88 2.75 30.75
N PRO A 131 -10.58 2.70 30.43
CA PRO A 131 -10.10 1.99 29.25
C PRO A 131 -10.47 0.50 29.36
N PRO A 132 -10.99 -0.13 28.30
CA PRO A 132 -11.36 -1.54 28.35
C PRO A 132 -10.09 -2.38 28.60
N THR A 133 -10.05 -3.04 29.75
CA THR A 133 -8.92 -3.82 30.29
C THR A 133 -8.57 -5.09 29.49
N ARG A 134 -9.06 -5.21 28.25
CA ARG A 134 -9.13 -6.46 27.48
C ARG A 134 -7.90 -6.77 26.63
N TRP A 135 -6.92 -5.86 26.48
CA TRP A 135 -5.74 -6.13 25.64
C TRP A 135 -4.80 -7.18 26.22
N LYS A 136 -4.86 -7.44 27.55
CA LYS A 136 -4.03 -8.47 28.21
C LYS A 136 -4.29 -9.90 27.69
N SER A 137 -5.46 -10.19 27.11
CA SER A 137 -5.78 -11.52 26.58
C SER A 137 -5.38 -11.73 25.11
N VAL A 138 -4.95 -10.68 24.39
CA VAL A 138 -4.56 -10.78 22.97
C VAL A 138 -3.08 -11.13 22.80
N LEU A 139 -2.23 -10.79 23.78
CA LEU A 139 -0.77 -10.99 23.71
C LEU A 139 -0.26 -12.31 24.32
N CYS A 140 -1.13 -13.13 24.92
CA CYS A 140 -0.76 -14.43 25.49
C CYS A 140 -1.63 -15.55 24.89
N SER A 141 -1.34 -15.92 23.65
CA SER A 141 -1.62 -17.29 23.19
C SER A 141 -0.29 -17.93 22.81
N PRO A 142 0.17 -18.97 23.52
CA PRO A 142 1.34 -19.73 23.09
C PRO A 142 1.00 -20.43 21.77
N ARG A 143 1.90 -20.30 20.78
CA ARG A 143 1.86 -21.03 19.50
C ARG A 143 1.63 -22.53 19.78
N ALA A 144 0.42 -23.01 19.55
CA ALA A 144 0.10 -24.43 19.60
C ALA A 144 0.60 -25.12 18.32
N GLY A 145 1.57 -26.01 18.52
CA GLY A 145 1.83 -27.26 17.81
C GLY A 145 1.51 -27.37 16.32
N VAL A 146 2.56 -27.41 15.49
CA VAL A 146 2.50 -28.06 14.17
C VAL A 146 2.45 -29.57 14.40
N GLU A 147 1.26 -30.16 14.35
CA GLU A 147 1.07 -31.61 14.43
C GLU A 147 1.12 -32.23 13.03
N ASN A 148 2.19 -33.00 12.80
CA ASN A 148 2.52 -33.65 11.54
C ASN A 148 1.71 -34.96 11.40
N LYS A 149 0.68 -34.96 10.55
CA LYS A 149 -0.22 -36.11 10.34
C LYS A 149 0.48 -37.21 9.53
N LYS A 150 0.91 -38.25 10.24
CA LYS A 150 1.30 -39.58 9.71
C LYS A 150 0.31 -40.06 8.63
N ARG A 151 0.81 -40.35 7.43
CA ARG A 151 0.18 -41.28 6.48
C ARG A 151 0.99 -42.59 6.46
N ARG A 152 0.56 -43.56 7.25
CA ARG A 152 0.62 -45.00 6.94
C ARG A 152 -0.85 -45.38 6.71
N SER A 153 -1.26 -46.16 5.73
CA SER A 153 -0.66 -47.33 5.10
C SER A 153 -1.54 -47.75 3.91
N PHE A 154 -0.95 -48.30 2.85
CA PHE A 154 -1.69 -49.25 2.02
C PHE A 154 -0.81 -50.45 1.67
N SER A 155 -1.43 -51.61 1.80
CA SER A 155 -0.91 -52.96 1.85
C SER A 155 -0.55 -53.53 0.48
N GLY A 156 0.59 -54.23 0.39
CA GLY A 156 0.94 -55.12 -0.73
C GLY A 156 1.45 -56.45 -0.19
N ARG A 157 0.75 -57.53 -0.51
CA ARG A 157 0.93 -58.91 0.00
C ARG A 157 2.22 -59.58 -0.48
N ARG A 158 2.76 -60.46 0.37
CA ARG A 158 3.74 -61.50 0.04
C ARG A 158 3.12 -62.69 -0.71
N ARG A 159 4.01 -63.38 -1.44
CA ARG A 159 4.11 -64.83 -1.77
C ARG A 159 4.32 -64.96 -3.30
N ARG A 160 5.29 -65.71 -3.82
CA ARG A 160 6.08 -66.82 -3.29
C ARG A 160 7.42 -66.87 -4.01
#